data_AF-A0A960XFH0-F1
#
_entry.id   AF-A0A960XFH0-F1
#
_cell.length_a   1.000
_cell.length_b   1.000
_cell.length_c   1.000
_cell.angle_alpha   90.00
_cell.angle_beta   90.00
_cell.angle_gamma   90.00
#
_symmetry.space_group_name_H-M   'P 1'
#
loop_
_entity.id
_entity.type
_entity.pdbx_description
1 polymer ?
#
loop_
_entity_poly.entity_id
_entity_poly.type
_entity_poly.pdbx_seq_one_letter_code
_entity_poly.pdbx_strand_id
1 'polypeptide(L)' 'MPRVTLKAIAERLGYSKNTISLALRNNPQIPEATRNKIKKTAEEM' A
#
# COMPACT_ATOMS: atom_id res chain seq x y z
N MET A 1 -17.70 6.75 7.94
CA MET A 1 -16.30 6.31 8.10
C MET A 1 -15.55 6.66 6.83
N PRO A 2 -14.45 7.44 6.89
CA PRO A 2 -13.64 7.64 5.70
C PRO A 2 -13.08 6.28 5.29
N ARG A 3 -13.49 5.77 4.11
CA ARG A 3 -12.92 4.53 3.59
C ARG A 3 -11.47 4.82 3.23
N VAL A 4 -10.53 4.14 3.87
CA VAL A 4 -9.14 4.11 3.39
C VAL A 4 -9.17 3.59 1.97
N THR A 5 -8.73 4.44 1.04
CA THR A 5 -8.63 4.06 -0.37
C THR A 5 -7.19 3.72 -0.70
N LEU A 6 -7.02 2.83 -1.68
CA LEU A 6 -5.70 2.57 -2.28
C LEU A 6 -5.03 3.86 -2.77
N LYS A 7 -5.83 4.86 -3.18
CA LYS A 7 -5.35 6.19 -3.56
C LYS A 7 -4.75 6.94 -2.37
N ALA A 8 -5.41 6.95 -1.22
CA ALA A 8 -4.91 7.64 -0.03
C ALA A 8 -3.58 7.05 0.46
N ILE A 9 -3.46 5.71 0.47
CA ILE A 9 -2.21 5.03 0.85
C ILE A 9 -1.11 5.33 -0.20
N ALA A 10 -1.47 5.41 -1.49
CA ALA A 10 -0.56 5.74 -2.59
C ALA A 10 0.00 7.15 -2.43
N GLU A 11 -0.87 8.12 -2.17
CA GLU A 11 -0.49 9.51 -1.94
C GLU A 11 0.38 9.65 -0.68
N ARG A 12 0.06 8.92 0.39
CA ARG A 12 0.83 8.97 1.65
C ARG A 12 2.23 8.37 1.54
N LEU A 13 2.36 7.28 0.77
CA LEU A 13 3.64 6.58 0.61
C LEU A 13 4.43 7.01 -0.64
N GLY A 14 3.85 7.88 -1.48
CA GLY A 14 4.46 8.29 -2.76
C GLY A 14 4.53 7.18 -3.80
N TYR A 15 3.69 6.14 -3.68
CA TYR A 15 3.65 5.02 -4.62
C TYR A 15 2.46 5.14 -5.57
N SER A 16 2.51 4.39 -6.68
CA SER A 16 1.34 4.27 -7.56
C SER A 16 0.29 3.34 -6.94
N LYS A 17 -0.98 3.55 -7.29
CA LYS A 17 -2.08 2.64 -6.93
C LYS A 17 -1.79 1.19 -7.35
N ASN A 18 -1.08 1.03 -8.47
CA ASN A 18 -0.69 -0.27 -9.00
C ASN A 18 0.33 -0.96 -8.08
N THR A 19 1.34 -0.22 -7.61
CA THR A 19 2.33 -0.68 -6.63
C THR A 19 1.66 -1.18 -5.36
N ILE A 20 0.66 -0.46 -4.86
CA ILE A 20 -0.11 -0.87 -3.67
C ILE A 20 -0.96 -2.10 -3.95
N SER A 21 -1.65 -2.15 -5.09
CA SER A 21 -2.42 -3.34 -5.49
C SER A 21 -1.53 -4.58 -5.58
N LEU A 22 -0.33 -4.45 -6.17
CA LEU A 22 0.67 -5.52 -6.26
C LEU A 22 1.20 -5.89 -4.87
N ALA A 23 1.45 -4.91 -4.01
CA ALA A 23 1.94 -5.14 -2.65
C ALA A 23 0.92 -5.88 -1.78
N LEU A 24 -0.35 -5.49 -1.83
CA LEU A 24 -1.44 -6.15 -1.11
C LEU A 24 -1.67 -7.58 -1.61
N ARG A 25 -1.41 -7.84 -2.90
CA ARG A 25 -1.45 -9.18 -3.50
C ARG A 25 -0.19 -10.03 -3.21
N ASN A 26 0.73 -9.55 -2.37
CA ASN A 26 2.01 -10.20 -2.09
C ASN A 26 2.84 -10.49 -3.35
N ASN A 27 2.77 -9.62 -4.36
CA ASN A 27 3.52 -9.82 -5.60
C ASN A 27 5.05 -9.77 -5.34
N PRO A 28 5.83 -10.74 -5.86
CA PRO A 28 7.28 -10.81 -5.65
C PRO A 28 8.07 -9.63 -6.25
N GLN A 29 7.51 -8.85 -7.18
CA GLN A 29 8.13 -7.61 -7.65
C GLN A 29 8.26 -6.54 -6.57
N ILE A 30 7.45 -6.60 -5.51
CA ILE A 30 7.50 -5.63 -4.42
C ILE A 30 8.37 -6.19 -3.28
N PRO A 31 9.46 -5.49 -2.90
CA PRO A 31 10.27 -5.86 -1.75
C PRO A 31 9.42 -6.04 -0.50
N GLU A 32 9.76 -7.01 0.34
CA GLU A 32 9.03 -7.26 1.59
C GLU A 32 8.99 -6.03 2.51
N ALA A 33 10.09 -5.27 2.56
CA ALA A 33 10.15 -4.01 3.30
C ALA A 33 9.07 -3.01 2.84
N THR A 34 8.84 -2.89 1.54
CA THR A 34 7.81 -2.02 0.96
C THR A 34 6.41 -2.56 1.22
N ARG A 35 6.21 -3.88 1.13
CA ARG A 35 4.94 -4.55 1.49
C ARG A 35 4.57 -4.31 2.95
N ASN A 36 5.52 -4.46 3.87
CA ASN A 36 5.30 -4.22 5.28
C ASN A 36 4.95 -2.76 5.57
N LYS A 37 5.63 -1.79 4.94
CA LYS A 37 5.25 -0.38 5.04
C LYS A 37 3.82 -0.14 4.56
N ILE A 38 3.46 -0.68 3.39
CA ILE A 38 2.12 -0.51 2.81
C ILE A 38 1.04 -1.14 3.70
N LYS A 39 1.24 -2.37 4.19
CA LYS A 39 0.32 -3.05 5.11
C LYS A 39 0.14 -2.26 6.40
N LYS A 40 1.24 -1.83 7.02
CA LYS A 40 1.21 -1.05 8.25
C LYS A 40 0.47 0.27 8.07
N THR A 41 0.73 0.99 6.98
CA THR A 41 -0.01 2.23 6.65
C THR A 41 -1.49 1.96 6.35
N ALA A 42 -1.82 0.81 5.76
CA ALA A 42 -3.20 0.41 5.52
C ALA A 42 -3.95 0.01 6.80
N GLU A 43 -3.24 -0.50 7.82
CA GLU A 43 -3.78 -0.81 9.15
C GLU A 43 -3.90 0.44 10.05
N GLU A 44 -3.03 1.44 9.87
CA GLU A 44 -3.03 2.68 10.65
C GLU A 44 -4.03 3.74 10.17
N MET A 45 -4.64 3.57 8.98
CA MET A 45 -5.63 4.50 8.41
C MET A 45 -7.03 3.92 8.50
#